data_AF-A0A5B7K7F3-F1
#
_entry.id   AF-A0A5B7K7F3-F1
#
_cell.length_a   1.000
_cell.length_b   1.000
_cell.length_c   1.000
_cell.angle_alpha   90.00
_cell.angle_beta   90.00
_cell.angle_gamma   90.00
#
_symmetry.space_group_name_H-M   'P 1'
#
loop_
_entity.id
_entity.type
_entity.pdbx_description
1 polymer ?
#
loop_
_entity_poly.entity_id
_entity_poly.type
_entity_poly.pdbx_seq_one_letter_code
_entity_poly.pdbx_strand_id
1 'polypeptide(L)' 'MLTSPSFFFPLQQIMLNSLHKYEPRIHVMQVAGEQRVLSSHSFPECQFIAVTAYQNEEVRREGVEIGR' A
#
# COMPACT_ATOMS: atom_id res chain seq x y z
N MET A 1 18.32 18.16 17.42
CA MET A 1 18.51 16.87 16.74
C MET A 1 17.63 15.87 17.47
N LEU A 2 16.37 15.75 17.04
CA LEU A 2 15.38 14.90 17.70
C LEU A 2 15.60 13.47 17.25
N THR A 3 15.85 12.58 18.21
CA THR A 3 15.82 11.13 18.02
C THR A 3 14.42 10.74 17.55
N SER A 4 14.32 10.31 16.30
CA SER A 4 13.12 9.70 15.75
C SER A 4 12.71 8.55 16.68
N PRO A 5 11.50 8.54 17.27
CA PRO A 5 11.06 7.37 17.99
C PRO A 5 10.99 6.24 16.96
N SER A 6 11.71 5.15 17.22
CA SER A 6 11.56 3.91 16.49
C SER A 6 10.14 3.41 16.74
N PHE A 7 9.17 3.95 16.01
CA PHE A 7 7.86 3.36 15.86
C PHE A 7 8.11 1.98 15.28
N PHE A 8 8.07 0.97 16.14
CA PHE A 8 8.13 -0.42 15.76
C PHE A 8 6.82 -0.73 15.03
N PHE A 9 6.84 -0.56 13.71
CA PHE A 9 5.80 -1.10 12.86
C PHE A 9 5.98 -2.62 12.86
N PRO A 10 4.96 -3.44 13.20
CA PRO A 10 5.03 -4.87 12.98
C PRO A 10 5.47 -5.12 11.54
N LEU A 11 6.34 -6.12 11.33
CA LEU A 11 7.05 -6.43 10.07
C LEU A 11 6.15 -6.64 8.83
N GLN A 12 4.83 -6.53 8.97
CA GLN A 12 3.82 -6.73 7.93
C GLN A 12 3.05 -5.44 7.58
N GLN A 13 3.42 -4.29 8.16
CA GLN A 13 2.79 -3.00 7.84
C GLN A 13 3.62 -2.18 6.85
N ILE A 14 2.92 -1.53 5.91
CA ILE A 14 3.51 -0.58 4.97
C ILE A 14 3.12 0.83 5.43
N MET A 15 4.10 1.68 5.69
CA MET A 15 3.86 3.08 6.02
C MET A 15 3.51 3.87 4.77
N LEU A 16 2.41 4.62 4.83
CA LEU A 16 1.99 5.56 3.80
C LEU A 16 1.73 6.93 4.44
N ASN A 17 2.02 7.99 3.69
CA ASN A 17 1.67 9.35 4.09
C ASN A 17 0.21 9.62 3.74
N SER A 18 -0.55 10.11 4.70
CA SER A 18 -1.93 10.53 4.47
C SER A 18 -2.00 11.64 3.40
N LEU A 19 -3.11 11.70 2.67
CA LEU A 19 -3.42 12.63 1.57
C LEU A 19 -2.50 12.53 0.35
N HIS A 20 -1.76 11.43 0.22
CA HIS A 20 -0.95 11.14 -0.97
C HIS A 20 -1.59 10.04 -1.81
N LYS A 21 -1.49 10.18 -3.13
CA LYS A 21 -1.94 9.18 -4.11
C LYS A 21 -0.86 8.12 -4.29
N TYR A 22 -1.27 6.85 -4.24
CA TYR A 22 -0.41 5.69 -4.40
C TYR A 22 -0.92 4.80 -5.52
N GLU A 23 0.02 4.11 -6.18
CA GLU A 23 -0.25 3.07 -7.17
C GLU A 23 0.34 1.74 -6.66
N PRO A 24 -0.47 0.70 -6.46
CA PRO A 24 0.02 -0.60 -6.07
C PRO A 24 0.93 -1.24 -7.11
N ARG A 25 1.94 -1.97 -6.63
CA ARG A 25 2.90 -2.68 -7.46
C ARG A 25 3.21 -4.06 -6.87
N ILE A 26 3.21 -5.09 -7.71
CA ILE A 26 3.56 -6.46 -7.34
C ILE A 26 4.88 -6.86 -7.99
N HIS A 27 5.78 -7.40 -7.18
CA HIS A 27 7.07 -7.92 -7.61
C HIS A 27 7.09 -9.44 -7.51
N VAL A 28 7.35 -10.12 -8.62
CA VAL A 28 7.53 -11.58 -8.66
C VAL A 28 9.02 -11.86 -8.61
N MET A 29 9.47 -12.59 -7.59
CA MET A 29 10.88 -12.91 -7.38
C MET A 29 11.11 -14.41 -7.46
N GLN A 30 12.21 -14.81 -8.10
CA GLN A 30 12.67 -16.19 -8.04
C GLN A 30 13.40 -16.43 -6.72
N VAL A 31 12.99 -17.46 -5.99
CA VAL A 31 13.59 -17.83 -4.69
C VAL A 31 14.69 -18.90 -4.86
N ALA A 32 14.61 -19.71 -5.91
CA ALA A 32 15.63 -20.72 -6.24
C ALA A 32 16.69 -20.11 -7.17
N GLY A 33 17.90 -19.85 -6.64
CA GLY A 33 19.02 -19.23 -7.36
C GLY A 33 19.40 -17.86 -6.80
N GLU A 34 20.06 -17.01 -7.60
CA GLU A 34 20.26 -15.60 -7.24
C GLU A 34 18.90 -14.91 -7.10
N GLN A 35 18.65 -14.25 -5.96
CA GLN A 35 17.42 -13.50 -5.72
C GLN A 35 17.31 -12.37 -6.73
N ARG A 36 16.51 -12.58 -7.77
CA ARG A 36 16.28 -11.61 -8.83
C ARG A 36 14.79 -11.35 -9.00
N VAL A 37 14.45 -10.07 -9.15
CA VAL A 37 13.11 -9.66 -9.57
C VAL A 37 12.91 -10.12 -11.01
N LEU A 38 11.99 -11.05 -11.21
CA LEU A 38 11.63 -11.57 -12.53
C LEU A 38 10.76 -10.57 -13.28
N SER A 39 9.78 -9.99 -12.57
CA SER A 39 8.85 -9.04 -13.14
C SER A 39 8.25 -8.13 -12.08
N SER A 40 7.83 -6.95 -12.52
CA SER A 40 7.19 -5.92 -11.72
C SER A 40 5.96 -5.44 -12.46
N HIS A 41 4.79 -5.51 -11.82
CA HIS A 41 3.52 -5.11 -12.42
C HIS A 41 2.89 -3.99 -11.60
N SER A 42 2.51 -2.92 -12.30
CA SER A 42 1.82 -1.75 -11.74
C SER A 42 0.32 -1.86 -12.09
N PHE A 43 -0.55 -1.46 -11.16
CA PHE A 43 -2.01 -1.52 -11.31
C PHE A 43 -2.61 -0.11 -11.23
N PRO A 44 -2.62 0.65 -12.34
CA PRO A 44 -3.15 2.02 -12.36
C PRO A 44 -4.64 2.10 -11.98
N GLU A 45 -5.41 1.04 -12.24
CA GLU A 45 -6.81 0.91 -11.84
C GLU A 45 -7.01 0.79 -10.32
N CYS A 46 -5.97 0.37 -9.59
CA CYS A 46 -5.99 0.21 -8.13
C CYS A 46 -5.38 1.41 -7.39
N GLN A 47 -5.24 2.56 -8.04
CA GLN A 47 -4.73 3.77 -7.40
C GLN A 47 -5.66 4.25 -6.29
N PHE A 48 -5.09 4.65 -5.15
CA PHE A 48 -5.85 5.14 -4.01
C PHE A 48 -5.15 6.32 -3.31
N ILE A 49 -5.90 7.06 -2.49
CA ILE A 49 -5.34 8.10 -1.61
C ILE A 49 -5.36 7.56 -0.19
N ALA A 50 -4.20 7.51 0.47
CA ALA A 50 -4.15 7.11 1.87
C ALA A 50 -4.83 8.20 2.72
N VAL A 51 -5.76 7.83 3.60
CA VAL A 51 -6.45 8.76 4.50
C VAL A 51 -6.55 8.15 5.90
N THR A 52 -6.55 8.99 6.94
CA THR A 52 -6.78 8.55 8.33
C THR A 52 -8.27 8.40 8.66
N ALA A 53 -9.13 9.00 7.84
CA ALA A 53 -10.58 8.86 7.89
C ALA A 53 -11.15 9.05 6.47
N TYR A 54 -12.20 8.30 6.13
CA TYR A 54 -12.92 8.48 4.88
C TYR A 54 -13.51 9.90 4.81
N GLN A 55 -13.18 10.62 3.75
CA GLN A 55 -13.70 11.98 3.53
C GLN A 55 -15.01 11.95 2.72
N ASN A 56 -15.09 11.07 1.72
CA ASN A 56 -16.30 10.93 0.90
C ASN A 56 -17.28 9.96 1.58
N GLU A 57 -18.50 10.41 1.81
CA GLU A 57 -19.57 9.58 2.36
C GLU A 57 -19.92 8.39 1.47
N GLU A 58 -19.78 8.51 0.16
CA GLU A 58 -20.06 7.44 -0.80
C GLU A 58 -19.07 6.29 -0.63
N VAL A 59 -17.77 6.58 -0.53
CA VAL A 59 -16.71 5.58 -0.27
C VAL A 59 -16.89 4.92 1.11
N ARG A 60 -17.38 5.67 2.11
CA ARG A 60 -17.70 5.12 3.43
C ARG A 60 -18.90 4.18 3.41
N ARG A 61 -19.88 4.41 2.53
CA ARG A 61 -21.09 3.57 2.38
C ARG A 61 -20.82 2.32 1.54
N GLU A 62 -20.04 2.46 0.47
CA GLU A 62 -19.58 1.36 -0.38
C GLU A 62 -18.41 0.57 0.23
N GLY A 63 -18.04 0.89 1.48
CA GLY A 63 -16.81 0.48 2.17
C GLY A 63 -16.29 -0.86 1.69
N VAL A 64 -15.41 -0.81 0.69
CA VAL A 64 -14.77 -1.99 0.08
C VAL A 64 -15.79 -3.14 -0.07
N GLU A 65 -16.86 -2.95 -0.85
CA GLU A 65 -17.62 -4.07 -1.42
C GLU A 65 -16.70 -4.78 -2.43
N ILE A 66 -15.77 -5.58 -1.91
CA ILE A 66 -15.01 -6.55 -2.71
C ILE A 66 -16.04 -7.54 -3.23
N GLY A 67 -16.41 -7.35 -4.51
CA GLY A 67 -17.00 -8.34 -5.39
C GLY A 67 -18.02 -9.28 -4.75
N ARG A 68 -19.30 -8.92 -4.86
CA ARG A 68 -20.28 -9.95 -5.21
C ARG A 68 -20.25 -10.21 -6.71
#